data_AF-A0A963VK04-F1
#
_entry.id   AF-A0A963VK04-F1
#
_cell.length_a   1.000
_cell.length_b   1.000
_cell.length_c   1.000
_cell.angle_alpha   90.00
_cell.angle_beta   90.00
_cell.angle_gamma   90.00
#
_symmetry.space_group_name_H-M   'P 1'
#
loop_
_entity.id
_entity.type
_entity.pdbx_description
1 polymer ?
#
loop_
_entity_poly.entity_id
_entity_poly.type
_entity_poly.pdbx_seq_one_letter_code
_entity_poly.pdbx_strand_id
1 'polypeptide(L)'
;AFDVLAGTRVPCRFFDRECDIRIHKPVITLDHAGAIQEIRFNAHLVDLIDLPLETVDAWYRAYRAFMRLTRDPAFRLSFRMAAGEMTAFDNRRILHGREAFNPATGNRHLHGCYVDRVEFDSRMRMLAARH
;
A
#
# COMPACT_ATOMS: atom_id res chain seq x y z
N ALA A 1 13.92 -3.36 12.94
CA ALA A 1 13.33 -3.43 11.58
C ALA A 1 12.19 -2.43 11.43
N PHE A 2 11.19 -2.48 12.33
CA PHE A 2 10.12 -1.49 12.40
C PHE A 2 10.65 -0.05 12.44
N ASP A 3 11.53 0.29 13.38
CA ASP A 3 12.04 1.67 13.54
C ASP A 3 12.77 2.18 12.30
N VAL A 4 13.50 1.29 11.62
CA VAL A 4 14.17 1.62 10.34
C VAL A 4 13.14 1.95 9.27
N LEU A 5 12.08 1.15 9.13
CA LEU A 5 11.04 1.40 8.12
C LEU A 5 10.12 2.58 8.45
N ALA A 6 10.02 2.95 9.73
CA ALA A 6 9.24 4.10 10.18
C ALA A 6 10.05 5.41 10.15
N GLY A 7 11.35 5.34 10.44
CA GLY A 7 12.24 6.50 10.52
C GLY A 7 12.94 6.85 9.22
N THR A 8 13.15 5.88 8.32
CA THR A 8 13.84 6.13 7.05
C THR A 8 12.87 6.48 5.94
N ARG A 9 12.99 7.71 5.41
CA ARG A 9 12.24 8.15 4.24
C ARG A 9 12.97 7.71 2.99
N VAL A 10 12.22 7.21 2.01
CA VAL A 10 12.76 6.84 0.70
C VAL A 10 11.97 7.51 -0.42
N PRO A 11 12.59 7.74 -1.59
CA PRO A 11 11.90 8.28 -2.74
C PRO A 11 10.91 7.27 -3.31
N CYS A 12 9.75 7.80 -3.67
CA CYS A 12 8.80 7.12 -4.54
C CYS A 12 8.44 8.02 -5.71
N ARG A 13 8.32 7.42 -6.89
CA ARG A 13 7.98 8.13 -8.11
C ARG A 13 7.02 7.33 -8.97
N PHE A 14 5.96 8.00 -9.40
CA PHE A 14 5.15 7.58 -10.54
C PHE A 14 5.37 8.60 -11.66
N PHE A 15 5.70 8.14 -12.85
CA PHE A 15 5.94 9.02 -13.99
C PHE A 15 5.41 8.40 -15.28
N ASP A 16 4.67 9.19 -16.06
CA ASP A 16 4.22 8.87 -17.40
C ASP A 16 4.28 10.12 -18.32
N ARG A 17 3.52 10.12 -19.42
CA ARG A 17 3.52 11.23 -20.39
C ARG A 17 2.85 12.51 -19.86
N GLU A 18 1.96 12.40 -18.90
CA GLU A 18 1.10 13.49 -18.43
C GLU A 18 1.36 13.83 -16.95
N CYS A 19 2.04 12.94 -16.22
CA CYS A 19 2.15 13.01 -14.78
C CYS A 19 3.57 12.69 -14.28
N ASP A 20 4.08 13.48 -13.32
CA ASP A 20 5.29 13.20 -12.54
C ASP A 20 5.01 13.42 -11.06
N ILE A 21 4.62 12.35 -10.36
CA ILE A 21 4.35 12.38 -8.91
C ILE A 21 5.59 11.88 -8.20
N ARG A 22 6.14 12.73 -7.32
CA ARG A 22 7.31 12.41 -6.51
C ARG A 22 7.02 12.65 -5.04
N ILE A 23 7.48 11.74 -4.19
CA ILE A 23 7.29 11.86 -2.76
C ILE A 23 8.42 11.17 -2.00
N HIS A 24 8.87 11.80 -0.89
CA HIS A 24 9.76 11.17 0.08
C HIS A 24 8.98 10.81 1.33
N LYS A 25 8.79 9.51 1.61
CA LYS A 25 8.05 9.05 2.79
C LYS A 25 8.64 7.74 3.31
N PRO A 26 8.45 7.42 4.61
CA PRO A 26 8.77 6.12 5.14
C PRO A 26 7.81 5.05 4.63
N VAL A 27 8.21 3.78 4.73
CA VAL A 27 7.35 2.63 4.43
C VAL A 27 6.24 2.51 5.46
N ILE A 28 6.52 2.85 6.72
CA ILE A 28 5.55 2.86 7.82
C ILE A 28 5.43 4.31 8.29
N THR A 29 4.27 4.94 8.10
CA THR A 29 4.01 6.28 8.64
C THR A 29 3.28 6.14 9.96
N LEU A 30 3.76 6.84 10.99
CA LEU A 30 3.13 6.92 12.30
C LEU A 30 2.39 8.26 12.44
N ASP A 31 1.32 8.27 13.22
CA ASP A 31 0.65 9.50 13.64
C ASP A 31 1.36 10.17 14.84
N HIS A 32 0.78 11.26 15.35
CA HIS A 32 1.35 12.01 16.47
C HIS A 32 1.39 11.21 17.79
N ALA A 33 0.55 10.19 17.93
CA ALA A 33 0.55 9.29 19.09
C ALA A 33 1.50 8.09 18.92
N GLY A 34 2.20 7.99 17.77
CA GLY A 34 3.08 6.88 17.45
C GLY A 34 2.34 5.65 16.92
N ALA A 35 1.03 5.74 16.64
CA ALA A 35 0.26 4.64 16.06
C ALA A 35 0.45 4.58 14.54
N ILE A 36 0.36 3.38 13.95
CA ILE A 36 0.51 3.19 12.50
C ILE A 36 -0.65 3.88 11.77
N GLN A 37 -0.31 4.85 10.93
CA GLN A 37 -1.25 5.64 10.14
C GLN A 37 -1.33 5.17 8.68
N GLU A 38 -0.20 4.77 8.08
CA GLU A 38 -0.14 4.34 6.69
C GLU A 38 1.01 3.37 6.43
N ILE A 39 0.76 2.39 5.57
CA ILE A 39 1.76 1.49 5.00
C ILE A 39 1.92 1.84 3.52
N ARG A 40 3.13 2.28 3.14
CA ARG A 40 3.51 2.56 1.75
C ARG A 40 4.47 1.49 1.26
N PHE A 41 3.91 0.46 0.62
CA PHE A 41 4.69 -0.64 0.11
C PHE A 41 4.26 -0.97 -1.33
N ASN A 42 4.97 -0.41 -2.31
CA ASN A 42 4.80 -0.73 -3.72
C ASN A 42 6.16 -0.74 -4.41
N ALA A 43 6.65 -1.93 -4.76
CA ALA A 43 7.97 -2.11 -5.35
C ALA A 43 8.12 -1.44 -6.73
N HIS A 44 7.02 -1.17 -7.43
CA HIS A 44 7.04 -0.49 -8.74
C HIS A 44 7.15 1.04 -8.62
N LEU A 45 6.91 1.58 -7.43
CA LEU A 45 6.92 3.02 -7.18
C LEU A 45 8.12 3.48 -6.36
N VAL A 46 8.92 2.56 -5.81
CA VAL A 46 10.19 2.91 -5.16
C VAL A 46 11.13 3.43 -6.26
N ASP A 47 11.61 4.66 -6.11
CA ASP A 47 12.57 5.26 -7.04
C ASP A 47 14.00 4.85 -6.67
N LEU A 48 15.00 5.46 -7.31
CA LEU A 48 16.41 5.30 -6.97
C LEU A 48 16.65 5.64 -5.48
N ILE A 49 17.01 4.63 -4.69
CA ILE A 49 17.30 4.77 -3.26
C ILE A 49 18.49 5.70 -3.06
N ASP A 50 18.28 6.78 -2.33
CA ASP A 50 19.24 7.87 -2.09
C ASP A 50 19.73 7.90 -0.63
N LEU A 51 19.85 6.73 -0.01
CA LEU A 51 20.29 6.59 1.37
C LEU A 51 21.84 6.56 1.49
N PRO A 52 22.42 7.09 2.58
CA PRO A 52 23.83 6.94 2.90
C PRO A 52 24.27 5.48 2.95
N LEU A 53 25.49 5.18 2.52
CA LEU A 53 26.06 3.82 2.43
C LEU A 53 26.03 3.09 3.78
N GLU A 54 26.17 3.83 4.87
CA GLU A 54 26.18 3.30 6.24
C GLU A 54 24.79 2.79 6.68
N THR A 55 23.73 3.27 6.04
CA THR A 55 22.34 3.01 6.44
C THR A 55 21.54 2.19 5.42
N VAL A 56 21.97 2.19 4.16
CA VAL A 56 21.24 1.55 3.05
C VAL A 56 21.08 0.04 3.25
N ASP A 57 22.12 -0.63 3.76
CA ASP A 57 22.09 -2.06 4.05
C ASP A 57 21.07 -2.42 5.13
N ALA A 58 21.03 -1.63 6.21
CA ALA A 58 20.07 -1.82 7.28
C ALA A 58 18.64 -1.60 6.78
N TRP A 59 18.43 -0.61 5.92
CA TRP A 59 17.15 -0.34 5.29
C TRP A 59 16.69 -1.51 4.41
N TYR A 60 17.54 -2.01 3.51
CA TYR A 60 17.19 -3.16 2.66
C TYR A 60 16.90 -4.42 3.48
N ARG A 61 17.65 -4.68 4.56
CA ARG A 61 17.39 -5.82 5.46
C ARG A 61 16.02 -5.69 6.13
N ALA A 62 15.65 -4.50 6.59
CA ALA A 62 14.34 -4.23 7.18
C ALA A 62 13.22 -4.35 6.13
N TYR A 63 13.42 -3.79 4.94
CA TYR A 63 12.47 -3.85 3.83
C TYR A 63 12.20 -5.29 3.40
N ARG A 64 13.25 -6.12 3.28
CA ARG A 64 13.13 -7.56 3.01
C ARG A 64 12.42 -8.31 4.14
N ALA A 65 12.61 -7.93 5.39
CA ALA A 65 11.90 -8.53 6.51
C ALA A 65 10.40 -8.27 6.42
N PHE A 66 10.00 -7.02 6.15
CA PHE A 66 8.59 -6.68 5.93
C PHE A 66 8.01 -7.41 4.72
N MET A 67 8.75 -7.46 3.61
CA MET A 67 8.35 -8.18 2.40
C MET A 67 8.20 -9.70 2.59
N ARG A 68 8.85 -10.30 3.59
CA ARG A 68 8.57 -11.71 3.95
C ARG A 68 7.23 -11.83 4.66
N LEU A 69 6.92 -10.92 5.57
CA LEU A 69 5.62 -10.89 6.26
C LEU A 69 4.46 -10.72 5.28
N THR A 70 4.59 -9.86 4.26
CA THR A 70 3.54 -9.67 3.26
C THR A 70 3.25 -10.92 2.42
N ARG A 71 4.13 -11.93 2.45
CA ARG A 71 3.97 -13.21 1.74
C ARG A 71 3.65 -14.37 2.67
N ASP A 72 3.66 -14.16 3.98
CA ASP A 72 3.32 -15.19 4.95
C ASP A 72 1.82 -15.52 4.83
N PRO A 73 1.45 -16.80 4.65
CA PRO A 73 0.05 -17.21 4.63
C PRO A 73 -0.75 -16.78 5.87
N ALA A 74 -0.11 -16.62 7.03
CA ALA A 74 -0.76 -16.16 8.26
C ALA A 74 -1.29 -14.73 8.16
N PHE A 75 -0.76 -13.91 7.25
CA PHE A 75 -1.17 -12.51 7.03
C PHE A 75 -1.89 -12.30 5.70
N ARG A 76 -2.30 -13.38 5.02
CA ARG A 76 -2.92 -13.31 3.69
C ARG A 76 -4.36 -13.81 3.72
N LEU A 77 -5.27 -13.00 3.21
CA LEU A 77 -6.64 -13.40 2.87
C LEU A 77 -6.74 -13.54 1.35
N SER A 78 -7.16 -14.71 0.87
CA SER A 78 -7.35 -14.99 -0.56
C SER A 78 -8.81 -15.36 -0.83
N PHE A 79 -9.42 -14.69 -1.80
CA PHE A 79 -10.75 -15.01 -2.30
C PHE A 79 -10.84 -14.66 -3.79
N ARG A 80 -11.78 -15.28 -4.50
CA ARG A 80 -12.05 -15.03 -5.91
C ARG A 80 -13.28 -14.15 -6.02
N MET A 81 -13.14 -13.02 -6.71
CA MET A 81 -14.28 -12.16 -7.07
C MET A 81 -15.02 -12.72 -8.28
N ALA A 82 -16.33 -12.88 -8.16
CA ALA A 82 -17.25 -13.15 -9.26
C ALA A 82 -17.65 -11.86 -9.99
N ALA A 83 -18.24 -12.01 -11.17
CA ALA A 83 -18.79 -10.88 -11.91
C ALA A 83 -19.92 -10.21 -11.11
N GLY A 84 -19.89 -8.89 -11.00
CA GLY A 84 -20.83 -8.10 -10.21
C GLY A 84 -20.45 -7.91 -8.74
N GLU A 85 -19.40 -8.59 -8.25
CA GLU A 85 -18.90 -8.38 -6.90
C GLU A 85 -17.92 -7.19 -6.82
N MET A 86 -17.91 -6.54 -5.66
CA MET A 86 -17.02 -5.43 -5.35
C MET A 86 -16.32 -5.68 -4.02
N THR A 87 -15.04 -5.33 -3.96
CA THR A 87 -14.29 -5.26 -2.70
C THR A 87 -13.90 -3.82 -2.46
N ALA A 88 -14.16 -3.32 -1.25
CA ALA A 88 -13.68 -2.03 -0.77
C ALA A 88 -12.77 -2.25 0.44
N PHE A 89 -11.63 -1.55 0.48
CA PHE A 89 -10.65 -1.68 1.55
C PHE A 89 -9.87 -0.38 1.73
N ASP A 90 -9.30 -0.18 2.92
CA ASP A 90 -8.43 0.96 3.21
C ASP A 90 -7.05 0.75 2.58
N ASN A 91 -6.78 1.43 1.45
CA ASN A 91 -5.52 1.35 0.72
C ASN A 91 -4.32 1.93 1.51
N ARG A 92 -4.55 2.68 2.60
CA ARG A 92 -3.47 3.11 3.51
C ARG A 92 -3.03 1.99 4.45
N ARG A 93 -3.79 0.90 4.57
CA ARG A 93 -3.56 -0.18 5.55
C ARG A 93 -3.39 -1.55 4.89
N ILE A 94 -4.24 -1.87 3.91
CA ILE A 94 -4.30 -3.19 3.28
C ILE A 94 -3.49 -3.17 1.99
N LEU A 95 -2.46 -4.02 1.94
CA LEU A 95 -1.79 -4.37 0.70
C LEU A 95 -2.65 -5.38 -0.06
N HIS A 96 -2.67 -5.26 -1.38
CA HIS A 96 -3.44 -6.14 -2.23
C HIS A 96 -2.61 -6.59 -3.43
N GLY A 97 -2.99 -7.72 -3.98
CA GLY A 97 -2.36 -8.33 -5.13
C GLY A 97 -3.28 -9.36 -5.74
N ARG A 98 -2.75 -10.09 -6.71
CA ARG A 98 -3.47 -11.19 -7.34
C ARG A 98 -2.50 -12.33 -7.61
N GLU A 99 -3.05 -13.54 -7.65
CA GLU A 99 -2.30 -14.68 -8.16
C GLU A 99 -2.10 -14.57 -9.68
N ALA A 100 -1.12 -15.32 -10.18
CA ALA A 100 -0.90 -15.47 -11.61
C ALA A 100 -2.10 -16.22 -12.23
N PHE A 101 -2.42 -15.89 -13.48
CA PHE A 101 -3.45 -16.58 -14.25
C PHE A 101 -3.01 -16.70 -15.71
N ASN A 102 -3.57 -17.66 -16.45
CA ASN A 102 -3.31 -17.81 -17.87
C ASN A 102 -4.16 -16.79 -18.67
N PRO A 103 -3.54 -15.84 -19.40
CA PRO A 103 -4.30 -14.87 -20.20
C PRO A 103 -5.11 -15.51 -21.34
N ALA A 104 -4.74 -16.71 -21.80
CA ALA A 104 -5.44 -17.41 -22.87
C ALA A 104 -6.77 -18.06 -22.43
N THR A 105 -7.04 -18.15 -21.12
CA THR A 105 -8.22 -18.88 -20.60
C THR A 105 -9.47 -18.01 -20.43
N GLY A 106 -9.47 -16.76 -20.91
CA GLY A 106 -10.65 -15.91 -20.95
C GLY A 106 -10.39 -14.44 -20.65
N ASN A 107 -11.47 -13.64 -20.70
CA ASN A 107 -11.41 -12.21 -20.46
C ASN A 107 -11.57 -11.87 -18.98
N ARG A 108 -10.76 -10.94 -18.48
CA ARG A 108 -10.85 -10.42 -17.12
C ARG A 108 -10.85 -8.90 -17.17
N HIS A 109 -11.88 -8.28 -16.61
CA HIS A 109 -12.01 -6.84 -16.51
C HIS A 109 -12.42 -6.44 -15.09
N LEU A 110 -11.71 -5.46 -14.52
CA LEU A 110 -12.05 -4.87 -13.23
C LEU A 110 -12.10 -3.36 -13.41
N HIS A 111 -13.15 -2.73 -12.86
CA HIS A 111 -13.21 -1.29 -12.69
C HIS A 111 -12.80 -0.95 -11.26
N GLY A 112 -11.84 -0.04 -11.12
CA GLY A 112 -11.41 0.49 -9.83
C GLY A 112 -11.71 1.98 -9.75
N CYS A 113 -12.03 2.45 -8.55
CA CYS A 113 -12.06 3.86 -8.22
C CYS A 113 -11.44 4.07 -6.83
N TYR A 114 -11.12 5.32 -6.53
CA TYR A 114 -10.62 5.73 -5.22
C TYR A 114 -11.60 6.74 -4.62
N VAL A 115 -11.77 6.67 -3.30
CA VAL A 115 -12.54 7.63 -2.51
C VAL A 115 -11.61 8.15 -1.43
N ASP A 116 -11.69 9.46 -1.15
CA ASP A 116 -10.90 10.03 -0.07
C ASP A 116 -11.42 9.56 1.29
N ARG A 117 -10.51 9.25 2.20
CA ARG A 117 -10.84 8.77 3.54
C ARG A 117 -11.65 9.81 4.33
N VAL A 118 -11.39 11.12 4.15
CA VAL A 118 -12.15 12.15 4.85
C VAL A 118 -13.60 12.24 4.38
N GLU A 119 -13.86 11.99 3.09
CA GLU A 119 -15.20 11.93 2.54
C GLU A 119 -15.96 10.70 3.03
N PHE A 120 -15.28 9.55 3.05
CA PHE A 120 -15.82 8.31 3.61
C PHE A 120 -16.20 8.48 5.10
N ASP A 121 -15.29 9.00 5.92
CA ASP A 121 -15.52 9.21 7.36
C ASP A 121 -16.64 10.23 7.61
N SER A 122 -16.72 11.29 6.80
CA SER A 122 -17.82 12.25 6.83
C SER A 122 -19.16 11.58 6.58
N ARG A 123 -19.27 10.78 5.52
CA ARG A 123 -20.50 10.07 5.17
C ARG A 123 -20.90 9.07 6.26
N MET A 124 -19.93 8.35 6.83
CA MET A 124 -20.18 7.42 7.94
C MET A 124 -20.76 8.12 9.16
N ARG A 125 -20.20 9.27 9.58
CA ARG A 125 -20.74 10.06 10.71
C ARG A 125 -22.18 10.53 10.45
N MET A 126 -22.46 11.01 9.24
CA MET A 126 -23.80 11.46 8.86
C MET A 126 -24.84 10.33 8.82
N LEU A 127 -24.42 9.11 8.49
CA LEU A 127 -25.29 7.93 8.53
C LEU A 127 -25.51 7.43 9.96
N ALA A 128 -24.47 7.42 10.79
CA ALA A 128 -24.56 7.00 12.19
C ALA A 128 -25.49 7.91 13.00
N ALA A 129 -25.50 9.22 12.74
CA ALA A 129 -26.37 10.18 13.44
C ALA A 129 -27.86 10.13 13.02
N ARG A 130 -28.22 9.30 12.03
CA ARG A 130 -29.62 9.10 11.59
C ARG A 130 -30.30 7.93 12.31
N HIS A 131 -29.55 7.20 13.13
CA HIS A 131 -30.02 6.16 14.03
C HIS A 131 -29.85 6.63 15.48
#